data_AF-A0A7X4DPL0-F1
#
_entry.id   AF-A0A7X4DPL0-F1
#
_cell.length_a   1.000
_cell.length_b   1.000
_cell.length_c   1.000
_cell.angle_alpha   90.00
_cell.angle_beta   90.00
_cell.angle_gamma   90.00
#
_symmetry.space_group_name_H-M   'P 1'
#
loop_
_entity.id
_entity.type
_entity.pdbx_description
1 polymer ?
#
loop_
_entity_poly.entity_id
_entity_poly.type
_entity_poly.pdbx_seq_one_letter_code
_entity_poly.pdbx_strand_id
1 'polypeptide(L)'
;MYKALIAAILLSGWTTVGLAQTSAEIASYKRAVVAMKEGDWDRARAEARHAGPVGRDIIEWRRFRASEGDFGSVRKFLVRRADWPG
;
A
#
# COMPACT_ATOMS: atom_id res chain seq x y z
N MET A 1 -40.24 12.98 -23.29
CA MET A 1 -39.02 12.47 -23.96
C MET A 1 -37.82 13.27 -23.48
N TYR A 2 -37.34 13.01 -22.26
CA TYR A 2 -36.12 13.63 -21.67
C TYR A 2 -35.17 12.55 -21.12
N LYS A 3 -35.38 11.30 -21.57
CA LYS A 3 -34.46 10.17 -21.37
C LYS A 3 -33.33 10.30 -22.39
N ALA A 4 -32.36 11.15 -22.10
CA ALA A 4 -31.00 11.15 -22.66
C ALA A 4 -30.49 12.58 -22.59
N LEU A 5 -29.85 12.95 -21.48
CA LEU A 5 -28.82 14.01 -21.42
C LEU A 5 -28.33 14.21 -19.98
N ILE A 6 -27.97 13.14 -19.25
CA ILE A 6 -26.91 13.21 -18.22
C ILE A 6 -26.12 11.90 -18.31
N ALA A 7 -25.56 11.65 -19.49
CA ALA A 7 -24.51 10.67 -19.70
C ALA A 7 -23.19 11.45 -19.84
N ALA A 8 -22.57 11.85 -18.73
CA ALA A 8 -21.15 12.26 -18.65
C ALA A 8 -20.71 12.74 -17.24
N ILE A 9 -21.25 12.18 -16.16
CA ILE A 9 -20.70 12.40 -14.80
C ILE A 9 -20.54 11.05 -14.12
N LEU A 10 -19.75 10.14 -14.71
CA LEU A 10 -19.50 8.82 -14.12
C LEU A 10 -18.03 8.38 -14.15
N LEU A 11 -17.06 9.22 -14.53
CA LEU A 11 -15.66 8.76 -14.66
C LEU A 11 -14.58 9.81 -14.39
N SER A 12 -14.79 10.72 -13.44
CA SER A 12 -13.84 11.84 -13.22
C SER A 12 -13.71 12.26 -11.76
N GLY A 13 -13.44 11.31 -10.85
CA GLY A 13 -13.22 11.65 -9.44
C GLY A 13 -12.14 10.87 -8.68
N TRP A 14 -11.45 9.90 -9.29
CA TRP A 14 -10.56 8.98 -8.55
C TRP A 14 -9.12 8.98 -9.09
N THR A 15 -8.68 10.03 -9.78
CA THR A 15 -7.25 10.20 -10.02
C THR A 15 -6.64 10.88 -8.80
N THR A 16 -6.33 10.09 -7.77
CA THR A 16 -5.30 10.51 -6.82
C THR A 16 -4.04 10.74 -7.65
N VAL A 17 -3.61 11.99 -7.77
CA VAL A 17 -2.30 12.31 -8.36
C VAL A 17 -1.26 11.58 -7.50
N GLY A 18 -0.74 10.47 -8.02
CA GLY A 18 0.36 9.76 -7.40
C GLY A 18 1.62 10.57 -7.62
N LEU A 19 2.14 11.21 -6.57
CA LEU A 19 3.51 11.72 -6.61
C LEU A 19 4.44 10.53 -6.85
N ALA A 20 5.33 10.66 -7.85
CA ALA A 20 6.35 9.65 -8.10
C ALA A 20 7.26 9.51 -6.86
N GLN A 21 7.68 8.27 -6.54
CA GLN A 21 8.57 8.02 -5.41
C GLN A 21 9.93 8.71 -5.61
N THR A 22 10.45 9.27 -4.54
CA THR A 22 11.79 9.86 -4.52
C THR A 22 12.87 8.78 -4.52
N SER A 23 14.09 9.13 -4.92
CA SER A 23 15.26 8.24 -4.85
C SER A 23 15.54 7.76 -3.41
N ALA A 24 15.30 8.62 -2.42
CA ALA A 24 15.45 8.29 -1.00
C ALA A 24 14.41 7.24 -0.55
N GLU A 25 13.15 7.39 -0.94
CA GLU A 25 12.09 6.41 -0.64
C GLU A 25 12.37 5.05 -1.31
N ILE A 26 12.83 5.08 -2.56
CA ILE A 26 13.24 3.86 -3.29
C ILE A 26 14.39 3.15 -2.57
N ALA A 27 15.39 3.89 -2.09
CA ALA A 27 16.52 3.32 -1.35
C ALA A 27 16.06 2.67 -0.04
N SER A 28 15.17 3.32 0.71
CA SER A 28 14.59 2.77 1.95
C SER A 28 13.74 1.53 1.68
N TYR A 29 12.93 1.55 0.61
CA TYR A 29 12.18 0.37 0.18
C TYR A 29 13.09 -0.83 -0.13
N LYS A 30 14.21 -0.60 -0.84
CA LYS A 30 15.19 -1.66 -1.13
C LYS A 30 15.74 -2.29 0.15
N ARG A 31 16.11 -1.48 1.15
CA ARG A 31 16.59 -2.01 2.45
C ARG A 31 15.50 -2.78 3.18
N ALA A 32 14.26 -2.30 3.16
CA ALA A 32 13.13 -3.02 3.74
C ALA A 32 12.90 -4.38 3.07
N VAL A 33 13.00 -4.46 1.74
CA VAL A 33 12.87 -5.72 0.99
C VAL A 33 13.99 -6.70 1.32
N VAL A 34 15.22 -6.23 1.53
CA VAL A 34 16.33 -7.09 1.97
C VAL A 34 16.04 -7.68 3.34
N ALA A 35 15.70 -6.87 4.34
CA ALA A 35 15.37 -7.34 5.68
C ALA A 35 14.16 -8.28 5.69
N MET A 36 13.12 -7.98 4.89
CA MET A 36 11.97 -8.86 4.69
C MET A 36 12.38 -10.25 4.17
N LYS A 37 13.29 -10.31 3.21
CA LYS A 37 13.79 -11.59 2.65
C LYS A 37 14.63 -12.38 3.65
N GLU A 38 15.26 -11.69 4.60
CA GLU A 38 15.98 -12.29 5.73
C GLU A 38 15.03 -12.77 6.84
N GLY A 39 13.72 -12.44 6.76
CA GLY A 39 12.73 -12.74 7.81
C GLY A 39 12.76 -11.77 8.99
N ASP A 40 13.59 -10.72 8.92
CA ASP A 40 13.67 -9.68 9.96
C ASP A 40 12.58 -8.64 9.72
N TRP A 41 11.37 -8.96 10.19
CA TRP A 41 10.18 -8.14 9.99
C TRP A 41 10.21 -6.82 10.77
N ASP A 42 10.91 -6.77 11.89
CA ASP A 42 11.05 -5.53 12.67
C ASP A 42 11.96 -4.54 11.94
N ARG A 43 13.12 -5.01 11.43
CA ARG A 43 13.98 -4.18 10.58
C ARG A 43 13.31 -3.81 9.27
N ALA A 44 12.59 -4.74 8.63
CA ALA A 44 11.85 -4.47 7.41
C ALA A 44 10.85 -3.34 7.62
N ARG A 45 10.07 -3.39 8.71
CA ARG A 45 9.10 -2.33 9.07
C ARG A 45 9.78 -1.02 9.41
N ALA A 46 10.90 -1.04 10.13
CA ALA A 46 11.65 0.17 10.47
C ALA A 46 12.12 0.91 9.21
N GLU A 47 12.74 0.20 8.26
CA GLU A 47 13.18 0.76 6.98
C GLU A 47 12.00 1.24 6.12
N ALA A 48 10.89 0.48 6.13
CA ALA A 48 9.70 0.80 5.36
C ALA A 48 9.00 2.09 5.82
N ARG A 49 9.24 2.58 7.04
CA ARG A 49 8.72 3.89 7.50
C ARG A 49 9.14 5.03 6.58
N HIS A 50 10.31 4.89 5.94
CA HIS A 50 10.91 5.87 5.03
C HIS A 50 10.72 5.52 3.55
N ALA A 51 9.96 4.48 3.22
CA ALA A 51 9.74 4.00 1.85
C ALA A 51 8.54 4.65 1.14
N GLY A 52 8.02 5.74 1.71
CA GLY A 52 6.75 6.33 1.31
C GLY A 52 5.54 5.45 1.69
N PRO A 53 4.31 5.91 1.41
CA PRO A 53 3.10 5.22 1.85
C PRO A 53 2.92 3.85 1.19
N VAL A 54 3.11 3.75 -0.12
CA VAL A 54 2.94 2.49 -0.87
C VAL A 54 4.03 1.48 -0.51
N GLY A 55 5.29 1.91 -0.40
CA GLY A 55 6.39 1.02 0.00
C GLY A 55 6.19 0.41 1.38
N ARG A 56 5.69 1.20 2.34
CA ARG A 56 5.28 0.71 3.66
C ARG A 56 4.17 -0.33 3.57
N ASP A 57 3.13 -0.06 2.79
CA ASP A 57 1.98 -0.95 2.70
C ASP A 57 2.32 -2.28 2.02
N ILE A 58 3.25 -2.28 1.04
CA ILE A 58 3.75 -3.52 0.42
C ILE A 58 4.46 -4.41 1.45
N ILE A 59 5.32 -3.83 2.29
CA ILE A 59 6.06 -4.59 3.32
C ILE A 59 5.11 -5.13 4.38
N GLU A 60 4.16 -4.31 4.84
CA GLU A 60 3.15 -4.76 5.82
C GLU A 60 2.27 -5.87 5.25
N TRP A 61 1.88 -5.76 3.97
CA TRP A 61 1.10 -6.79 3.31
C TRP A 61 1.87 -8.11 3.18
N ARG A 62 3.15 -8.04 2.81
CA ARG A 62 4.05 -9.21 2.76
C ARG A 62 4.18 -9.88 4.13
N ARG A 63 4.27 -9.09 5.19
CA ARG A 63 4.35 -9.56 6.58
C ARG A 63 3.10 -10.36 6.96
N PHE A 64 1.90 -9.82 6.72
CA PHE A 64 0.65 -10.56 6.98
C PHE A 64 0.56 -11.88 6.21
N ARG A 65 1.00 -11.89 4.95
CA ARG A 65 1.03 -13.09 4.11
C ARG A 65 2.09 -14.11 4.53
N ALA A 66 3.08 -13.69 5.32
CA ALA A 66 4.02 -14.58 6.00
C ALA A 66 3.49 -15.08 7.36
N SER A 67 2.21 -14.85 7.67
CA SER A 67 1.58 -15.15 8.97
C SER A 67 2.16 -14.33 10.14
N GLU A 68 2.82 -13.22 9.84
CA GLU A 68 3.42 -12.34 10.83
C GLU A 68 2.43 -11.21 11.15
N GLY A 69 1.57 -11.43 12.15
CA GLY A 69 0.54 -10.49 12.57
C GLY A 69 -0.78 -11.16 12.92
N ASP A 70 -1.70 -10.39 13.49
CA ASP A 70 -3.00 -10.87 13.92
C ASP A 70 -4.12 -10.46 12.96
N PHE A 71 -5.23 -11.21 13.01
CA PHE A 71 -6.43 -10.96 12.20
C PHE A 71 -6.97 -9.53 12.34
N GLY A 72 -6.91 -8.94 13.54
CA GLY A 72 -7.35 -7.57 13.79
C GLY A 72 -6.51 -6.55 13.03
N SER A 73 -5.19 -6.76 12.97
CA SER A 73 -4.25 -5.93 12.20
C SER A 73 -4.50 -6.03 10.69
N VAL A 74 -4.70 -7.25 10.17
CA VAL A 74 -5.05 -7.47 8.75
C VAL A 74 -6.35 -6.76 8.39
N ARG A 75 -7.40 -6.94 9.21
CA ARG A 75 -8.69 -6.28 9.00
C ARG A 75 -8.55 -4.76 9.01
N LYS A 76 -7.82 -4.19 9.97
CA LYS A 76 -7.56 -2.74 10.02
C LYS A 76 -6.81 -2.25 8.78
N PHE A 77 -5.89 -3.04 8.23
CA PHE A 77 -5.19 -2.71 7.00
C PHE A 77 -6.15 -2.68 5.81
N LEU A 78 -6.92 -3.75 5.58
CA LEU A 78 -7.86 -3.85 4.46
C LEU A 78 -8.99 -2.82 4.54
N VAL A 79 -9.45 -2.44 5.74
CA VAL A 79 -10.42 -1.34 5.89
C VAL A 79 -9.87 -0.01 5.37
N ARG A 80 -8.57 0.27 5.56
CA ARG A 80 -7.92 1.48 5.04
C ARG A 80 -7.48 1.35 3.58
N ARG A 81 -7.35 0.12 3.09
CA ARG A 81 -6.85 -0.24 1.75
C ARG A 81 -7.81 -1.27 1.13
N ALA A 82 -9.04 -0.83 0.87
CA ALA A 82 -10.13 -1.74 0.46
C ALA A 82 -9.94 -2.35 -0.93
N ASP A 83 -9.11 -1.71 -1.76
CA ASP A 83 -8.68 -2.16 -3.08
C ASP A 83 -7.44 -3.05 -3.06
N TRP A 84 -6.82 -3.24 -1.88
CA TRP A 84 -5.66 -4.10 -1.76
C TRP A 84 -6.06 -5.56 -1.97
N PRO A 85 -5.23 -6.37 -2.64
CA PRO A 85 -5.49 -7.80 -2.77
C PRO A 85 -5.61 -8.43 -1.37
N GLY A 86 -6.65 -9.23 -1.16
CA GLY A 86 -6.86 -10.05 0.05
C GLY A 86 -6.03 -11.33 0.08
#